data_AF-A0A821U0H7-F1
#
_entry.id   AF-A0A821U0H7-F1
#
_cell.length_a   1.000
_cell.length_b   1.000
_cell.length_c   1.000
_cell.angle_alpha   90.00
_cell.angle_beta   90.00
_cell.angle_gamma   90.00
#
_symmetry.space_group_name_H-M   'P 1'
#
loop_
_entity.id
_entity.type
_entity.pdbx_description
1 polymer ?
#
loop_
_entity_poly.entity_id
_entity_poly.type
_entity_poly.pdbx_seq_one_letter_code
_entity_poly.pdbx_strand_id
1 'polypeptide(L)'
;VYLSPSSLYNWIFGGSFDNRWLYTQINIQNPSQSWQAVFEAQVLTQNPNASIAIDDVLITEGLCPKPGDCTFEDDLCGWTTSDIDNDMNWLIGQGIRPLGTGPQSDHTTNTGQGKYLMIETSWPTKPGDRARLHSAVFEETNGDAKCFRFWYHMYGDSIGTLNIYLFDGSYTRIWSLSGSH
;
A
#
# COMPACT_ATOMS: atom_id res chain seq x y z
N VAL A 1 14.06 -12.03 37.63
CA VAL A 1 12.94 -12.99 37.75
C VAL A 1 12.68 -13.51 36.35
N TYR A 2 12.94 -14.80 36.13
CA TYR A 2 12.68 -15.46 34.85
C TYR A 2 11.17 -15.49 34.63
N LEU A 3 10.70 -14.94 33.51
CA LEU A 3 9.40 -15.25 32.94
C LEU A 3 9.66 -15.67 31.50
N SER A 4 9.41 -16.95 31.23
CA SER A 4 9.28 -17.43 29.86
C SER A 4 8.11 -16.74 29.18
N PRO A 5 8.17 -16.55 27.86
CA PRO A 5 6.96 -16.59 27.07
C PRO A 5 7.10 -17.67 25.99
N SER A 6 6.55 -18.84 26.28
CA SER A 6 5.88 -19.62 25.25
C SER A 6 4.63 -18.84 24.85
N SER A 7 4.74 -17.96 23.86
CA SER A 7 3.59 -17.36 23.17
C SER A 7 4.00 -16.96 21.77
N LEU A 8 3.75 -17.89 20.83
CA LEU A 8 3.36 -17.66 19.44
C LEU A 8 3.76 -16.31 18.84
N TYR A 9 5.05 -16.11 18.58
CA TYR A 9 5.49 -15.17 17.55
C TYR A 9 5.75 -15.97 16.27
N ASN A 10 4.68 -16.31 15.55
CA ASN A 10 4.79 -16.72 14.16
C ASN A 10 4.33 -15.55 13.30
N TRP A 11 5.16 -14.52 13.22
CA TRP A 11 5.14 -13.58 12.10
C TRP A 11 6.53 -13.60 11.50
N ILE A 12 6.77 -14.66 10.72
CA ILE A 12 7.97 -14.75 9.90
C ILE A 12 7.55 -14.23 8.52
N PHE A 13 7.75 -12.93 8.26
CA PHE A 13 7.80 -12.46 6.87
C PHE A 13 9.08 -13.03 6.24
N GLY A 14 9.03 -14.32 5.91
CA GLY A 14 10.11 -15.07 5.28
C GLY A 14 9.89 -15.07 3.77
N GLY A 15 10.30 -14.00 3.11
CA GLY A 15 10.33 -13.93 1.66
C GLY A 15 11.36 -12.89 1.24
N SER A 16 12.19 -13.21 0.25
CA SER A 16 13.01 -12.19 -0.42
C SER A 16 12.09 -11.35 -1.30
N PHE A 17 11.30 -10.48 -0.68
CA PHE A 17 10.72 -9.35 -1.38
C PHE A 17 11.88 -8.48 -1.88
N ASP A 18 11.67 -7.78 -2.99
CA ASP A 18 12.74 -7.01 -3.62
C ASP A 18 13.37 -5.95 -2.67
N ASN A 19 14.45 -5.30 -3.10
CA ASN A 19 15.11 -4.22 -2.35
C ASN A 19 14.23 -2.94 -2.27
N ARG A 20 13.11 -3.02 -1.52
CA ARG A 20 12.14 -1.95 -1.29
C ARG A 20 11.73 -1.86 0.17
N TRP A 21 11.21 -0.68 0.54
CA TRP A 21 10.56 -0.48 1.83
C TRP A 21 9.23 -1.26 1.89
N LEU A 22 9.02 -1.95 2.99
CA LEU A 22 7.77 -2.67 3.27
C LEU A 22 7.07 -2.02 4.46
N TYR A 23 5.83 -1.62 4.25
CA TYR A 23 4.99 -1.11 5.32
C TYR A 23 4.32 -2.25 6.09
N THR A 24 4.23 -2.11 7.41
CA THR A 24 3.42 -2.96 8.27
C THR A 24 2.88 -2.18 9.46
N GLN A 25 1.82 -2.70 10.08
CA GLN A 25 1.22 -2.14 11.28
C GLN A 25 0.65 -3.26 12.15
N ILE A 26 0.74 -3.09 13.47
CA ILE A 26 0.39 -4.13 14.44
C ILE A 26 -0.42 -3.49 15.57
N ASN A 27 -1.56 -4.11 15.90
CA ASN A 27 -2.35 -3.70 17.05
C ASN A 27 -1.60 -4.01 18.34
N ILE A 28 -1.37 -2.98 19.16
CA ILE A 28 -0.83 -3.15 20.52
C ILE A 28 -1.97 -3.60 21.43
N GLN A 29 -2.00 -4.88 21.77
CA GLN A 29 -3.06 -5.43 22.62
C GLN A 29 -2.77 -5.16 24.11
N ASN A 30 -3.75 -4.54 24.80
CA ASN A 30 -3.86 -4.40 26.25
C ASN A 30 -2.55 -4.06 27.01
N PRO A 31 -1.97 -2.86 26.85
CA PRO A 31 -1.00 -2.39 27.82
C PRO A 31 -1.73 -1.90 29.08
N SER A 32 -2.09 -2.80 29.99
CA SER A 32 -2.59 -2.43 31.33
C SER A 32 -1.48 -1.84 32.24
N GLN A 33 -0.26 -1.73 31.72
CA GLN A 33 0.95 -1.30 32.40
C GLN A 33 1.83 -0.52 31.42
N SER A 34 2.80 0.25 31.93
CA SER A 34 3.86 0.85 31.13
C SER A 34 4.59 -0.21 30.30
N TRP A 35 4.91 0.12 29.05
CA TRP A 35 5.52 -0.80 28.11
C TRP A 35 6.57 -0.09 27.26
N GLN A 36 7.42 -0.87 26.60
CA GLN A 36 8.44 -0.41 25.66
C GLN A 36 8.38 -1.31 24.43
N ALA A 37 8.40 -0.72 23.23
CA ALA A 37 8.64 -1.45 22.00
C ALA A 37 10.13 -1.79 21.89
N VAL A 38 10.44 -3.05 21.61
CA VAL A 38 11.81 -3.54 21.38
C VAL A 38 11.87 -4.13 19.98
N PHE A 39 12.75 -3.59 19.14
CA PHE A 39 13.07 -4.17 17.84
C PHE A 39 14.25 -5.13 18.02
N GLU A 40 14.04 -6.41 17.71
CA GLU A 40 15.08 -7.43 17.69
C GLU A 40 15.22 -7.96 16.26
N ALA A 41 16.46 -8.03 15.77
CA ALA A 41 16.77 -8.51 14.42
C ALA A 41 17.77 -9.68 14.53
N GLN A 42 17.53 -10.75 13.76
CA GLN A 42 18.38 -11.94 13.76
C GLN A 42 18.96 -12.20 12.37
N VAL A 43 20.26 -12.49 12.32
CA VAL A 43 20.95 -12.91 11.09
C VAL A 43 20.90 -14.44 10.99
N LEU A 44 20.37 -14.98 9.89
CA LEU A 44 20.27 -16.43 9.67
C LEU A 44 21.58 -17.07 9.20
N THR A 45 22.37 -16.38 8.37
CA THR A 45 23.65 -16.87 7.82
C THR A 45 24.63 -15.71 7.67
N GLN A 46 25.94 -15.99 7.63
CA GLN A 46 26.96 -14.98 7.33
C GLN A 46 26.90 -14.59 5.85
N ASN A 47 25.97 -13.71 5.50
CA ASN A 47 25.84 -13.13 4.18
C ASN A 47 26.28 -11.66 4.23
N PRO A 48 27.38 -11.27 3.56
CA PRO A 48 27.85 -9.89 3.55
C PRO A 48 26.93 -8.92 2.78
N ASN A 49 25.93 -9.44 2.06
CA ASN A 49 25.01 -8.68 1.21
C ASN A 49 23.58 -8.65 1.77
N ALA A 50 23.42 -8.72 3.10
CA ALA A 50 22.11 -8.64 3.76
C ALA A 50 22.14 -7.58 4.87
N SER A 51 21.10 -6.76 4.94
CA SER A 51 20.89 -5.78 6.00
C SER A 51 19.41 -5.71 6.36
N ILE A 52 19.12 -5.21 7.56
CA ILE A 52 17.78 -4.85 8.02
C ILE A 52 17.82 -3.37 8.35
N ALA A 53 16.87 -2.61 7.82
CA ALA A 53 16.71 -1.18 8.07
C ALA A 53 15.27 -0.91 8.51
N ILE A 54 15.10 0.10 9.37
CA ILE A 54 13.80 0.59 9.84
C ILE A 54 13.73 2.10 9.59
N ASP A 55 12.54 2.59 9.28
CA ASP A 55 12.26 4.02 9.13
C ASP A 55 10.79 4.30 9.52
N ASP A 56 10.45 5.57 9.76
CA ASP A 56 9.07 6.06 9.99
C ASP A 56 8.27 5.33 11.11
N VAL A 57 8.85 5.25 12.32
CA VAL A 57 8.17 4.66 13.49
C VAL A 57 7.08 5.59 14.04
N LEU A 58 5.81 5.23 13.85
CA LEU A 58 4.64 5.98 14.31
C LEU A 58 3.82 5.17 15.33
N ILE A 59 3.32 5.85 16.38
CA ILE A 59 2.37 5.30 17.34
C ILE A 59 1.13 6.20 17.33
N THR A 60 -0.02 5.63 16.99
CA THR A 60 -1.31 6.32 16.96
C THR A 60 -2.25 5.76 18.02
N GLU A 61 -3.23 6.56 18.45
CA GLU A 61 -4.31 6.08 19.30
C GLU A 61 -5.29 5.21 18.50
N GLY A 62 -5.84 4.16 19.13
CA GLY A 62 -6.83 3.27 18.54
C GLY A 62 -6.25 2.00 17.90
N LEU A 63 -7.12 1.24 17.23
CA LEU A 63 -6.72 0.06 16.47
C LEU A 63 -6.19 0.47 15.10
N CYS A 64 -5.19 -0.25 14.60
CA CYS A 64 -4.73 -0.15 13.23
C CYS A 64 -5.91 -0.33 12.25
N PRO A 65 -5.99 0.48 11.18
CA PRO A 65 -6.89 0.21 10.07
C PRO A 65 -6.72 -1.21 9.53
N LYS A 66 -7.77 -1.76 8.90
CA LYS A 66 -7.64 -3.06 8.25
C LYS A 66 -6.60 -2.95 7.13
N PRO A 67 -5.64 -3.89 7.04
CA PRO A 67 -4.64 -3.85 5.98
C PRO A 67 -5.29 -3.72 4.60
N GLY A 68 -4.83 -2.74 3.82
CA GLY A 68 -5.31 -2.48 2.46
C GLY A 68 -6.49 -1.51 2.35
N ASP A 69 -7.26 -1.28 3.42
CA ASP A 69 -8.33 -0.28 3.41
C ASP A 69 -7.70 1.12 3.40
N CYS A 70 -8.05 1.93 2.40
CA CYS A 70 -7.57 3.31 2.32
C CYS A 70 -8.56 4.25 1.64
N THR A 71 -8.82 5.38 2.29
CA THR A 71 -9.63 6.48 1.73
C THR A 71 -8.77 7.58 1.11
N PHE A 72 -7.47 7.60 1.40
CA PHE A 72 -6.50 8.63 0.99
C PHE A 72 -6.71 10.03 1.60
N GLU A 73 -7.59 10.15 2.60
CA GLU A 73 -7.90 11.43 3.25
C GLU A 73 -6.74 11.96 4.11
N ASP A 74 -6.02 11.07 4.80
CA ASP A 74 -4.95 11.45 5.72
C ASP A 74 -3.57 11.11 5.13
N ASP A 75 -3.40 9.89 4.64
CA ASP A 75 -2.15 9.36 4.09
C ASP A 75 -2.40 8.26 3.03
N LEU A 76 -1.35 7.49 2.70
CA LEU A 76 -1.45 6.36 1.76
C LEU A 76 -1.84 5.03 2.43
N CYS A 77 -2.13 4.99 3.73
CA CYS A 77 -2.52 3.79 4.49
C CYS A 77 -1.59 2.57 4.28
N GLY A 78 -0.30 2.83 4.06
CA GLY A 78 0.70 1.79 3.78
C GLY A 78 0.82 1.36 2.32
N TRP A 79 0.08 1.98 1.40
CA TRP A 79 0.33 1.85 -0.03
C TRP A 79 1.56 2.66 -0.43
N THR A 80 2.41 2.08 -1.28
CA THR A 80 3.66 2.71 -1.74
C THR A 80 3.69 2.82 -3.25
N THR A 81 4.07 3.99 -3.77
CA THR A 81 4.34 4.14 -5.20
C THR A 81 5.64 3.43 -5.56
N SER A 82 5.69 2.80 -6.74
CA SER A 82 6.94 2.22 -7.23
C SER A 82 7.83 3.33 -7.79
N ASP A 83 9.06 3.41 -7.31
CA ASP A 83 10.11 4.23 -7.92
C ASP A 83 10.99 3.41 -8.90
N ILE A 84 10.58 2.17 -9.21
CA ILE A 84 11.31 1.25 -10.08
C ILE A 84 10.93 1.53 -11.54
N ASP A 85 11.88 1.36 -12.47
CA ASP A 85 11.68 1.42 -13.93
C ASP A 85 11.31 2.79 -14.55
N ASN A 86 11.63 3.92 -13.93
CA ASN A 86 11.15 5.26 -14.37
C ASN A 86 9.62 5.31 -14.51
N ASP A 87 8.91 4.52 -13.70
CA ASP A 87 7.46 4.58 -13.61
C ASP A 87 7.00 5.97 -13.16
N MET A 88 5.81 6.35 -13.58
CA MET A 88 5.12 7.54 -13.08
C MET A 88 4.66 7.31 -11.64
N ASN A 89 4.62 8.38 -10.87
CA ASN A 89 4.08 8.32 -9.52
C ASN A 89 2.56 8.53 -9.52
N TRP A 90 1.88 7.75 -8.67
CA TRP A 90 0.53 8.10 -8.27
C TRP A 90 0.59 9.37 -7.41
N LEU A 91 -0.36 10.27 -7.64
CA LEU A 91 -0.45 11.57 -6.99
C LEU A 91 -1.74 11.66 -6.18
N ILE A 92 -1.71 12.42 -5.09
CA ILE A 92 -2.92 12.78 -4.36
C ILE A 92 -3.65 13.91 -5.11
N GLY A 93 -4.84 13.59 -5.60
CA GLY A 93 -5.79 14.52 -6.18
C GLY A 93 -6.78 15.05 -5.15
N GLN A 94 -7.36 16.20 -5.44
CA GLN A 94 -8.40 16.86 -4.63
C GLN A 94 -9.23 17.78 -5.55
N GLY A 95 -10.57 17.71 -5.44
CA GLY A 95 -11.49 18.41 -6.34
C GLY A 95 -11.30 17.98 -7.80
N ILE A 96 -11.60 18.86 -8.76
CA ILE A 96 -11.44 18.56 -10.20
C ILE A 96 -9.96 18.58 -10.59
N ARG A 97 -9.27 17.43 -10.46
CA ARG A 97 -7.88 17.26 -10.88
C ARG A 97 -7.66 15.93 -11.61
N PRO A 98 -7.11 15.95 -12.85
CA PRO A 98 -6.79 17.12 -13.67
C PRO A 98 -8.06 17.90 -14.09
N LEU A 99 -7.91 19.17 -14.45
CA LEU A 99 -9.07 19.99 -14.89
C LEU A 99 -9.74 19.35 -16.13
N GLY A 100 -11.06 19.21 -16.07
CA GLY A 100 -11.89 18.70 -17.17
C GLY A 100 -11.97 17.17 -17.30
N THR A 101 -11.07 16.43 -16.64
CA THR A 101 -11.03 14.95 -16.72
C THR A 101 -11.05 14.25 -15.35
N GLY A 102 -10.63 14.93 -14.29
CA GLY A 102 -10.72 14.45 -12.92
C GLY A 102 -12.15 14.50 -12.36
N PRO A 103 -12.45 13.71 -11.32
CA PRO A 103 -13.74 13.73 -10.65
C PRO A 103 -13.98 15.07 -9.94
N GLN A 104 -15.24 15.49 -9.79
CA GLN A 104 -15.57 16.75 -9.10
C GLN A 104 -15.32 16.70 -7.58
N SER A 105 -15.52 15.53 -7.01
CA SER A 105 -15.37 15.21 -5.59
C SER A 105 -14.76 13.82 -5.45
N ASP A 106 -14.10 13.57 -4.33
CA ASP A 106 -13.71 12.22 -3.96
C ASP A 106 -14.95 11.37 -3.63
N HIS A 107 -14.81 10.04 -3.64
CA HIS A 107 -15.93 9.15 -3.34
C HIS A 107 -16.24 9.04 -1.84
N THR A 108 -15.26 9.24 -0.96
CA THR A 108 -15.39 9.05 0.49
C THR A 108 -16.24 10.14 1.13
N THR A 109 -15.89 11.41 0.88
CA THR A 109 -16.57 12.57 1.46
C THR A 109 -17.64 13.16 0.54
N ASN A 110 -17.55 12.88 -0.76
CA ASN A 110 -18.37 13.50 -1.79
C ASN A 110 -18.29 15.03 -1.77
N THR A 111 -17.09 15.54 -1.48
CA THR A 111 -16.79 16.98 -1.48
C THR A 111 -15.57 17.29 -2.34
N GLY A 112 -15.41 18.55 -2.73
CA GLY A 112 -14.21 19.00 -3.45
C GLY A 112 -12.95 19.03 -2.57
N GLN A 113 -13.09 18.81 -1.25
CA GLN A 113 -11.99 18.80 -0.28
C GLN A 113 -11.50 17.39 0.02
N GLY A 114 -12.28 16.35 -0.26
CA GLY A 114 -11.78 14.99 -0.06
C GLY A 114 -10.71 14.63 -1.10
N LYS A 115 -9.96 13.59 -0.78
CA LYS A 115 -8.75 13.21 -1.49
C LYS A 115 -8.89 11.85 -2.15
N TYR A 116 -8.13 11.65 -3.22
CA TYR A 116 -8.09 10.39 -3.94
C TYR A 116 -6.73 10.24 -4.62
N LEU A 117 -6.40 9.02 -5.06
CA LEU A 117 -5.22 8.80 -5.90
C LEU A 117 -5.55 8.96 -7.38
N MET A 118 -4.64 9.61 -8.10
CA MET A 118 -4.72 9.85 -9.53
C MET A 118 -3.37 9.70 -10.22
N ILE A 119 -3.40 9.57 -11.54
CA ILE A 119 -2.24 9.74 -12.40
C ILE A 119 -2.43 11.00 -13.26
N GLU A 120 -1.35 11.72 -13.52
CA GLU A 120 -1.36 12.86 -14.44
C GLU A 120 -0.91 12.39 -15.84
N THR A 121 -1.84 12.43 -16.80
CA THR A 121 -1.60 11.95 -18.16
C THR A 121 -1.14 13.05 -19.13
N SER A 122 -1.08 14.30 -18.67
CA SER A 122 -0.55 15.40 -19.48
C SER A 122 0.97 15.32 -19.65
N TRP A 123 1.51 16.13 -20.57
CA TRP A 123 2.94 16.19 -20.84
C TRP A 123 3.74 16.39 -19.53
N PRO A 124 4.82 15.64 -19.28
CA PRO A 124 5.61 14.86 -20.24
C PRO A 124 5.23 13.38 -20.39
N THR A 125 4.12 12.93 -19.81
CA THR A 125 3.63 11.54 -19.89
C THR A 125 3.45 11.10 -21.35
N LYS A 126 3.88 9.87 -21.66
CA LYS A 126 3.84 9.26 -22.99
C LYS A 126 3.02 7.97 -23.02
N PRO A 127 2.50 7.57 -24.20
CA PRO A 127 1.88 6.27 -24.35
C PRO A 127 2.82 5.14 -23.93
N GLY A 128 2.36 4.30 -23.00
CA GLY A 128 3.14 3.18 -22.48
C GLY A 128 3.75 3.43 -21.10
N ASP A 129 3.83 4.68 -20.65
CA ASP A 129 4.23 5.00 -19.27
C ASP A 129 3.22 4.39 -18.29
N ARG A 130 3.72 3.97 -17.12
CA ARG A 130 2.93 3.23 -16.12
C ARG A 130 3.18 3.81 -14.75
N ALA A 131 2.14 3.82 -13.92
CA ALA A 131 2.28 4.07 -12.49
C ALA A 131 1.89 2.79 -11.75
N ARG A 132 2.69 2.41 -10.76
CA ARG A 132 2.43 1.24 -9.91
C ARG A 132 2.24 1.67 -8.47
N LEU A 133 1.20 1.13 -7.85
CA LEU A 133 0.91 1.29 -6.42
C LEU A 133 0.92 -0.10 -5.80
N HIS A 134 1.75 -0.29 -4.78
CA HIS A 134 1.89 -1.55 -4.07
C HIS A 134 1.21 -1.44 -2.71
N SER A 135 0.46 -2.46 -2.34
CA SER A 135 -0.03 -2.59 -0.97
C SER A 135 1.09 -3.07 -0.04
N ALA A 136 0.81 -3.06 1.26
CA ALA A 136 1.50 -3.94 2.19
C ALA A 136 1.41 -5.42 1.74
N VAL A 137 2.31 -6.26 2.27
CA VAL A 137 2.21 -7.70 2.09
C VAL A 137 1.04 -8.21 2.94
N PHE A 138 0.11 -8.92 2.32
CA PHE A 138 -1.01 -9.56 3.02
C PHE A 138 -0.67 -11.01 3.34
N GLU A 139 -1.13 -11.47 4.50
CA GLU A 139 -1.02 -12.86 4.91
C GLU A 139 -1.78 -13.79 3.97
N GLU A 140 -1.26 -15.01 3.83
CA GLU A 140 -1.93 -16.08 3.13
C GLU A 140 -3.34 -16.30 3.70
N THR A 141 -4.31 -16.43 2.80
CA THR A 141 -5.70 -16.54 3.22
C THR A 141 -6.07 -17.94 3.71
N ASN A 142 -5.15 -18.90 3.65
CA ASN A 142 -5.37 -20.32 3.99
C ASN A 142 -6.62 -20.92 3.33
N GLY A 143 -6.98 -20.44 2.15
CA GLY A 143 -8.18 -20.86 1.40
C GLY A 143 -9.43 -20.02 1.67
N ASP A 144 -9.41 -19.09 2.62
CA ASP A 144 -10.50 -18.15 2.82
C ASP A 144 -10.56 -17.13 1.67
N ALA A 145 -11.74 -16.92 1.12
CA ALA A 145 -11.94 -15.89 0.11
C ALA A 145 -11.78 -14.49 0.72
N LYS A 146 -11.08 -13.60 0.01
CA LYS A 146 -11.02 -12.18 0.31
C LYS A 146 -11.76 -11.39 -0.76
N CYS A 147 -12.43 -10.32 -0.34
CA CYS A 147 -13.17 -9.45 -1.24
C CYS A 147 -12.43 -8.12 -1.36
N PHE A 148 -11.79 -7.88 -2.50
CA PHE A 148 -11.16 -6.61 -2.82
C PHE A 148 -12.17 -5.71 -3.53
N ARG A 149 -12.43 -4.53 -2.97
CA ARG A 149 -13.43 -3.58 -3.49
C ARG A 149 -12.84 -2.18 -3.48
N PHE A 150 -13.08 -1.44 -4.54
CA PHE A 150 -12.57 -0.09 -4.73
C PHE A 150 -13.50 0.67 -5.67
N TRP A 151 -13.42 2.00 -5.59
CA TRP A 151 -14.07 2.91 -6.55
C TRP A 151 -13.04 3.37 -7.58
N TYR A 152 -13.48 3.62 -8.80
CA TYR A 152 -12.63 4.14 -9.86
C TYR A 152 -13.36 5.26 -10.61
N HIS A 153 -12.58 6.17 -11.19
CA HIS A 153 -13.06 7.20 -12.11
C HIS A 153 -12.06 7.28 -13.25
N MET A 154 -12.47 6.88 -14.45
CA MET A 154 -11.58 6.80 -15.61
C MET A 154 -12.20 7.60 -16.74
N TYR A 155 -12.03 8.93 -16.78
CA TYR A 155 -12.65 9.76 -17.82
C TYR A 155 -11.67 10.60 -18.66
N GLY A 156 -11.72 10.46 -20.00
CA GLY A 156 -10.89 11.22 -20.95
C GLY A 156 -10.22 10.38 -22.05
N ASP A 157 -9.83 11.05 -23.14
CA ASP A 157 -9.37 10.39 -24.38
C ASP A 157 -7.99 9.72 -24.27
N SER A 158 -7.14 10.20 -23.36
CA SER A 158 -5.79 9.66 -23.13
C SER A 158 -5.76 8.49 -22.16
N ILE A 159 -6.92 7.99 -21.72
CA ILE A 159 -6.97 6.96 -20.68
C ILE A 159 -6.62 5.60 -21.25
N GLY A 160 -5.60 5.01 -20.62
CA GLY A 160 -5.14 3.66 -20.91
C GLY A 160 -5.98 2.59 -20.22
N THR A 161 -5.33 1.81 -19.36
CA THR A 161 -5.91 0.63 -18.72
C THR A 161 -5.51 0.58 -17.25
N LEU A 162 -6.49 0.39 -16.36
CA LEU A 162 -6.26 0.07 -14.96
C LEU A 162 -6.27 -1.45 -14.80
N ASN A 163 -5.18 -2.00 -14.27
CA ASN A 163 -5.02 -3.44 -14.02
C ASN A 163 -4.80 -3.68 -12.53
N ILE A 164 -5.33 -4.79 -12.01
CA ILE A 164 -4.98 -5.30 -10.68
C ILE A 164 -4.23 -6.61 -10.83
N TYR A 165 -3.11 -6.72 -10.12
CA TYR A 165 -2.26 -7.89 -10.11
C TYR A 165 -2.13 -8.45 -8.69
N LEU A 166 -2.05 -9.77 -8.58
CA LEU A 166 -1.42 -10.44 -7.45
C LEU A 166 0.08 -10.55 -7.72
N PHE A 167 0.89 -10.36 -6.68
CA PHE A 167 2.33 -10.47 -6.76
C PHE A 167 2.88 -11.38 -5.64
N ASP A 168 3.41 -12.53 -6.03
CA ASP A 168 4.00 -13.56 -5.16
C ASP A 168 5.46 -13.88 -5.55
N GLY A 169 6.12 -12.93 -6.22
CA GLY A 169 7.33 -13.16 -7.01
C GLY A 169 7.06 -13.16 -8.51
N SER A 170 5.79 -13.34 -8.91
CA SER A 170 5.31 -13.16 -10.28
C SER A 170 4.03 -12.31 -10.33
N TYR A 171 3.85 -11.52 -11.39
CA TYR A 171 2.62 -10.74 -11.57
C TYR A 171 1.55 -11.57 -12.25
N THR A 172 0.44 -11.83 -11.55
CA THR A 172 -0.76 -12.46 -12.11
C THR A 172 -1.88 -11.44 -12.17
N ARG A 173 -2.35 -11.10 -13.37
CA ARG A 173 -3.46 -10.15 -13.56
C ARG A 173 -4.79 -10.78 -13.15
N ILE A 174 -5.50 -10.14 -12.23
CA ILE A 174 -6.80 -10.62 -11.73
C ILE A 174 -7.98 -9.74 -12.17
N TRP A 175 -7.73 -8.50 -12.59
CA TRP A 175 -8.75 -7.59 -13.09
C TRP A 175 -8.17 -6.56 -14.06
N SER A 176 -8.97 -6.08 -15.01
CA SER A 176 -8.58 -5.08 -16.00
C SER A 176 -9.80 -4.28 -16.47
N LEU A 177 -9.62 -2.97 -16.64
CA LEU A 177 -10.58 -2.08 -17.29
C LEU A 177 -9.84 -1.08 -18.18
N SER A 178 -10.36 -0.86 -19.39
CA SER A 178 -9.75 0.02 -20.39
C SER A 178 -10.75 1.05 -20.90
N GLY A 179 -10.24 2.22 -21.28
CA GLY A 179 -11.03 3.31 -21.83
C GLY A 179 -11.79 4.11 -20.77
N SER A 180 -12.74 4.92 -21.24
CA SER A 180 -13.46 5.88 -20.39
C SER A 180 -14.69 5.25 -19.72
N HIS A 181 -14.84 5.43 -18.40
CA HIS A 181 -15.92 4.95 -17.52
C HIS A 181 -16.15 5.88 -16.32
#